data_AF-A0A4Q1KDY1-F1
#
_entry.id   AF-A0A4Q1KDY1-F1
#
_cell.length_a   1.000
_cell.length_b   1.000
_cell.length_c   1.000
_cell.angle_alpha   90.00
_cell.angle_beta   90.00
_cell.angle_gamma   90.00
#
_symmetry.space_group_name_H-M   'P 1'
#
loop_
_entity.id
_entity.type
_entity.pdbx_description
1 polymer ?
#
loop_
_entity_poly.entity_id
_entity_poly.type
_entity_poly.pdbx_seq_one_letter_code
_entity_poly.pdbx_strand_id
1 'polypeptide(L)' 'MATTTIDWDFVERFYPNYYSCSTITLIDILTRARDGEEVSLSDQTFIEGWDVERELHRLERKVFNEAYENMKNTFNN' A
#
# COMPACT_ATOMS: atom_id res chain seq x y z
N MET A 1 -1.92 19.36 7.09
CA MET A 1 -2.38 18.00 7.42
C MET A 1 -1.13 17.13 7.48
N ALA A 2 -0.88 16.43 8.59
CA ALA A 2 0.29 15.58 8.69
C ALA A 2 0.05 14.32 7.86
N THR A 3 0.62 14.26 6.67
CA THR A 3 0.75 13.01 5.93
C THR A 3 1.75 12.15 6.69
N THR A 4 1.28 11.24 7.53
CA THR A 4 2.13 10.17 8.06
C THR A 4 2.53 9.30 6.88
N THR A 5 3.66 9.62 6.26
CA THR A 5 4.25 8.81 5.21
C THR A 5 4.54 7.44 5.80
N ILE A 6 4.03 6.37 5.18
CA ILE A 6 4.40 5.02 5.55
C ILE A 6 5.91 4.83 5.36
N ASP A 7 6.52 4.16 6.34
CA ASP A 7 7.89 3.66 6.20
C ASP A 7 7.87 2.44 5.27
N TRP A 8 8.09 2.69 3.98
CA TRP A 8 8.10 1.65 2.95
C TRP A 8 9.28 0.69 3.08
N ASP A 9 10.42 1.14 3.61
CA ASP A 9 11.58 0.27 3.88
C ASP A 9 11.21 -0.76 4.97
N PHE A 10 10.47 -0.33 5.99
CA PHE A 10 9.93 -1.23 7.01
C PHE A 10 8.93 -2.24 6.43
N VAL A 11 8.00 -1.77 5.59
CA VAL A 11 7.00 -2.64 4.95
C VAL A 11 7.69 -3.63 4.02
N GLU A 12 8.61 -3.20 3.16
CA GLU A 12 9.36 -4.09 2.27
C GLU A 12 10.09 -5.21 3.02
N ARG A 13 10.69 -4.86 4.17
CA ARG A 13 11.46 -5.81 4.98
C ARG A 13 10.61 -6.87 5.68
N PHE A 14 9.40 -6.53 6.12
CA PHE A 14 8.61 -7.40 7.01
C PHE A 14 7.24 -7.83 6.44
N TYR A 15 6.76 -7.20 5.38
CA TYR A 15 5.52 -7.57 4.73
C TYR A 15 5.73 -8.80 3.83
N PRO A 16 4.89 -9.85 3.95
CA PRO A 16 5.15 -11.10 3.27
C PRO A 16 4.89 -10.96 1.76
N ASN A 17 5.82 -11.46 0.95
CA ASN A 17 5.73 -11.43 -0.51
C ASN A 17 5.51 -10.02 -1.07
N TYR A 18 6.15 -8.99 -0.51
CA TYR A 18 6.02 -7.59 -0.92
C TYR A 18 5.99 -7.40 -2.45
N TYR A 19 6.98 -7.95 -3.15
CA TYR A 19 7.14 -7.87 -4.61
C TYR A 19 6.13 -8.68 -5.43
N SER A 20 5.36 -9.56 -4.80
CA SER A 20 4.37 -10.43 -5.45
C SER A 20 2.98 -10.27 -4.85
N CYS A 21 2.71 -9.17 -4.13
CA CYS A 21 1.44 -8.93 -3.46
C CYS A 21 0.57 -7.96 -4.27
N SER A 22 -0.63 -8.41 -4.65
CA SER A 22 -1.63 -7.57 -5.33
C SER A 22 -2.06 -6.34 -4.51
N THR A 23 -1.94 -6.40 -3.17
CA THR A 23 -2.21 -5.23 -2.32
C THR A 23 -1.17 -4.14 -2.53
N ILE A 24 0.12 -4.49 -2.67
CA ILE A 24 1.19 -3.53 -2.95
C ILE A 24 1.01 -2.93 -4.35
N THR A 25 0.67 -3.76 -5.35
CA THR A 25 0.33 -3.27 -6.70
C THR A 25 -0.84 -2.29 -6.68
N LEU A 26 -1.90 -2.58 -5.90
CA LEU A 26 -3.05 -1.69 -5.79
C LEU A 26 -2.69 -0.36 -5.10
N ILE A 27 -1.83 -0.39 -4.09
CA ILE A 27 -1.32 0.83 -3.44
C ILE A 27 -0.53 1.68 -4.45
N ASP A 28 0.33 1.08 -5.28
CA ASP A 28 1.06 1.79 -6.34
C ASP A 28 0.10 2.47 -7.32
N ILE A 29 -0.89 1.74 -7.82
CA ILE A 29 -1.93 2.28 -8.73
C ILE A 29 -2.66 3.48 -8.10
N LEU A 30 -3.09 3.36 -6.84
CA LEU A 30 -3.82 4.42 -6.15
C LEU A 30 -2.92 5.63 -5.84
N THR A 31 -1.66 5.41 -5.52
CA THR A 31 -0.66 6.47 -5.29
C THR A 31 -0.44 7.27 -6.56
N ARG A 32 -0.22 6.59 -7.68
CA ARG A 32 -0.07 7.22 -9.00
C ARG A 32 -1.31 7.98 -9.41
N ALA A 33 -2.50 7.40 -9.20
CA ALA A 33 -3.76 8.07 -9.48
C ALA A 33 -3.97 9.34 -8.63
N ARG A 34 -3.60 9.31 -7.34
CA ARG A 34 -3.65 10.46 -6.44
C ARG A 34 -2.70 11.57 -6.88
N ASP A 35 -1.48 11.19 -7.27
CA ASP A 35 -0.41 12.13 -7.61
C ASP A 35 -0.52 12.67 -9.05
N GLY A 36 -1.51 12.20 -9.81
CA GLY A 36 -1.74 12.59 -11.20
C GLY A 36 -0.71 12.00 -12.17
N GLU A 37 -0.05 10.92 -11.77
CA GLU A 37 0.88 10.17 -12.61
C GLU A 37 0.13 9.31 -13.64
N GLU A 38 0.83 8.90 -14.70
CA GLU A 38 0.26 8.03 -15.71
C GLU A 38 -0.16 6.69 -15.08
N VAL A 39 -1.38 6.24 -15.36
CA VAL A 39 -1.94 4.95 -14.94
C VAL A 39 -2.54 4.29 -16.17
N SER A 40 -2.47 2.96 -16.30
CA SER A 40 -3.01 2.27 -17.47
C SER A 40 -4.53 2.47 -17.60
N LEU A 41 -5.08 2.42 -18.83
CA LEU A 41 -6.52 2.60 -19.04
C LEU A 41 -7.35 1.53 -18.30
N SER A 42 -6.83 0.30 -18.19
CA SER A 42 -7.46 -0.77 -17.42
C SER A 42 -7.52 -0.45 -15.93
N ASP A 43 -6.43 0.09 -15.37
CA ASP A 43 -6.37 0.44 -13.96
C ASP A 43 -7.24 1.66 -13.64
N GLN A 44 -7.27 2.67 -14.54
CA GLN A 44 -8.17 3.82 -14.43
C GLN A 44 -9.64 3.40 -14.39
N THR A 45 -10.04 2.51 -15.31
CA THR A 45 -11.40 1.94 -15.33
C THR A 45 -11.67 1.12 -14.06
N PHE A 46 -10.68 0.38 -13.58
CA PHE A 46 -10.81 -0.46 -12.39
C PHE A 46 -11.09 0.35 -11.12
N ILE A 47 -10.43 1.50 -10.96
CA ILE A 47 -10.59 2.40 -9.81
C ILE A 47 -11.63 3.50 -10.04
N GLU A 48 -12.37 3.46 -11.14
CA GLU A 48 -13.36 4.48 -11.47
C GLU A 48 -14.44 4.56 -10.38
N GLY A 49 -14.70 5.77 -9.88
CA GLY A 49 -15.66 6.02 -8.79
C GLY A 49 -15.17 5.65 -7.39
N TRP A 50 -13.92 5.21 -7.22
CA TRP A 50 -13.35 4.96 -5.91
C TRP A 50 -12.99 6.27 -5.19
N ASP A 51 -13.10 6.24 -3.87
CA ASP A 51 -12.53 7.26 -2.99
C ASP A 51 -11.04 6.93 -2.78
N VAL A 52 -10.20 7.37 -3.72
CA VAL A 52 -8.78 7.01 -3.82
C VAL A 52 -8.04 7.27 -2.51
N GLU A 53 -8.23 8.45 -1.91
CA GLU A 53 -7.58 8.83 -0.65
C GLU A 53 -7.95 7.89 0.51
N ARG A 54 -9.25 7.59 0.65
CA ARG A 54 -9.73 6.72 1.72
C ARG A 54 -9.25 5.29 1.55
N GLU A 55 -9.30 4.77 0.33
CA GLU A 55 -8.86 3.39 0.05
C GLU A 55 -7.35 3.24 0.19
N LEU A 56 -6.58 4.22 -0.29
CA LEU A 56 -5.12 4.25 -0.11
C LEU A 56 -4.78 4.20 1.39
N HIS A 57 -5.34 5.09 2.21
CA HIS A 57 -5.14 5.09 3.67
C HIS A 57 -5.55 3.77 4.36
N ARG A 58 -6.57 3.09 3.86
CA ARG A 58 -7.01 1.80 4.40
C ARG A 58 -6.00 0.70 4.10
N LEU A 59 -5.53 0.63 2.85
CA LEU A 59 -4.57 -0.38 2.40
C LEU A 59 -3.20 -0.17 3.04
N GLU A 60 -2.73 1.07 3.07
CA GLU A 60 -1.52 1.52 3.74
C GLU A 60 -1.46 1.05 5.20
N ARG A 61 -2.50 1.34 6.00
CA ARG A 61 -2.57 0.86 7.39
C ARG A 61 -2.57 -0.66 7.52
N LYS A 62 -3.23 -1.34 6.59
CA LYS A 62 -3.29 -2.81 6.59
C LYS A 62 -1.89 -3.41 6.39
N VAL A 63 -1.15 -2.95 5.37
CA VAL A 63 0.19 -3.48 5.09
C VAL A 63 1.18 -3.14 6.20
N PHE A 64 1.10 -1.94 6.77
CA PHE A 64 1.95 -1.57 7.90
C PHE A 64 1.70 -2.44 9.14
N ASN A 65 0.43 -2.65 9.49
CA ASN A 65 0.08 -3.49 10.65
C ASN A 65 0.54 -4.94 10.47
N GLU A 66 0.37 -5.51 9.27
CA GLU A 66 0.82 -6.87 8.97
C GLU A 66 2.35 -7.00 8.99
N ALA A 67 3.07 -6.01 8.43
CA ALA A 67 4.52 -5.93 8.55
C ALA A 67 4.96 -5.85 10.02
N TYR A 68 4.25 -5.09 10.85
CA TYR A 68 4.51 -4.99 12.28
C TYR A 68 4.28 -6.30 13.04
N GLU A 69 3.21 -7.03 12.74
CA GLU A 69 2.98 -8.36 13.32
C GLU A 69 4.09 -9.35 12.91
N ASN A 70 4.50 -9.34 11.65
CA ASN A 70 5.58 -10.20 11.17
C ASN A 70 6.93 -9.87 11.79
N MET A 71 7.24 -8.58 11.98
CA MET A 71 8.42 -8.14 12.71
C MET A 71 8.41 -8.73 14.13
N LYS A 72 7.32 -8.56 14.89
CA LYS A 72 7.20 -9.13 16.25
C LYS A 72 7.40 -10.64 16.26
N ASN A 73 6.82 -11.36 15.30
CA ASN A 73 6.96 -12.82 15.20
C ASN A 73 8.40 -13.25 14.85
N THR A 74 9.14 -12.43 14.11
CA THR A 74 10.53 -12.70 13.73
C THR A 74 11.49 -12.59 14.92
N PHE A 75 11.21 -11.68 15.88
CA PHE A 75 12.09 -11.43 17.03
C PHE A 75 11.65 -12.11 18.34
N ASN A 76 10.45 -12.71 18.37
CA ASN A 76 9.96 -13.49 19.52
C ASN A 76 10.21 -15.01 19.40
N ASN A 77 10.89 -15.45 18.34
CA ASN A 77 11.35 -16.83 18.09
C ASN A 77 12.87 -16.92 18.24
#